data_AF-A0A355V2P1-F1
#
_entry.id   AF-A0A355V2P1-F1
#
_cell.length_a   1.000
_cell.length_b   1.000
_cell.length_c   1.000
_cell.angle_alpha   90.00
_cell.angle_beta   90.00
_cell.angle_gamma   90.00
#
_symmetry.space_group_name_H-M   'P 1'
#
loop_
_entity.id
_entity.type
_entity.pdbx_description
1 polymer ?
#
loop_
_entity_poly.entity_id
_entity_poly.type
_entity_poly.pdbx_seq_one_letter_code
_entity_poly.pdbx_strand_id
1 'polypeptide(L)' 'QGMSGSPIIQNGKLIGAVTHVFVNDPTRGYGISIDKMLSSY' A
#
# COMPACT_ATOMS: atom_id res chain seq x y z
N GLN A 1 11.21 -5.73 -5.93
CA GLN A 1 11.41 -5.52 -4.48
C GLN A 1 11.69 -4.03 -4.27
N GLY A 2 11.14 -3.38 -3.24
CA GLY A 2 11.33 -1.92 -3.01
C GLY A 2 10.07 -1.06 -3.06
N MET A 3 8.89 -1.63 -3.27
CA MET A 3 7.61 -0.88 -3.28
C MET A 3 6.99 -0.73 -1.88
N SER A 4 7.54 -1.37 -0.84
CA SER A 4 6.99 -1.27 0.52
C SER A 4 7.02 0.19 1.00
N GLY A 5 5.90 0.67 1.53
CA GLY A 5 5.72 2.06 1.94
C GLY A 5 5.28 3.01 0.80
N SER A 6 5.14 2.54 -0.44
CA SER A 6 4.66 3.38 -1.54
C SER A 6 3.20 3.78 -1.32
N PRO A 7 2.83 5.06 -1.51
CA PRO A 7 1.47 5.52 -1.28
C PRO A 7 0.51 4.99 -2.35
N ILE A 8 -0.69 4.59 -1.94
CA ILE A 8 -1.79 4.27 -2.83
C ILE A 8 -2.69 5.51 -2.91
N ILE A 9 -2.79 6.11 -4.10
CA ILE A 9 -3.54 7.33 -4.35
C ILE A 9 -4.77 7.03 -5.21
N GLN A 10 -5.94 7.49 -4.77
CA GLN A 10 -7.16 7.45 -5.57
C GLN A 10 -7.86 8.81 -5.49
N ASN A 11 -8.24 9.35 -6.64
CA ASN A 11 -8.87 10.68 -6.75
C ASN A 11 -8.05 11.80 -6.06
N GLY A 12 -6.71 11.72 -6.14
CA GLY A 12 -5.81 12.68 -5.49
C GLY A 12 -5.72 12.57 -3.96
N LYS A 13 -6.31 11.53 -3.36
CA LYS A 13 -6.28 11.29 -1.90
C LYS A 13 -5.46 10.04 -1.58
N LEU A 14 -4.72 10.08 -0.47
CA LEU A 14 -4.04 8.92 0.09
C LEU A 14 -5.08 7.96 0.70
N ILE A 15 -5.11 6.73 0.21
CA ILE A 15 -6.05 5.70 0.69
C ILE A 15 -5.36 4.51 1.35
N GLY A 16 -4.03 4.45 1.31
CA GLY A 16 -3.27 3.36 1.90
C GLY A 16 -1.82 3.34 1.45
N ALA A 17 -1.12 2.25 1.75
CA ALA A 17 0.25 2.02 1.31
C ALA A 17 0.48 0.57 0.88
N VAL A 18 1.38 0.35 -0.08
CA VAL A 18 1.85 -0.98 -0.47
C VAL A 18 2.69 -1.56 0.66
N THR A 19 2.41 -2.79 1.06
CA THR A 19 3.21 -3.49 2.09
C THR A 19 4.17 -4.47 1.46
N HIS A 20 3.67 -5.31 0.55
CA HIS A 20 4.43 -6.39 -0.09
C HIS A 20 3.92 -6.61 -1.51
N VAL A 21 4.81 -7.03 -2.41
CA VAL A 21 4.46 -7.42 -3.80
C VAL A 21 4.87 -8.85 -4.05
N PHE A 22 4.23 -9.52 -5.00
CA PHE A 22 4.62 -10.87 -5.37
C PHE A 22 5.98 -10.85 -6.08
N VAL A 23 6.85 -11.81 -5.74
CA VAL A 23 8.21 -11.88 -6.29
C VAL A 23 8.19 -12.21 -7.78
N ASN A 24 7.26 -13.06 -8.18
CA ASN A 24 7.06 -13.51 -9.56
C ASN A 24 6.22 -12.54 -10.42
N ASP A 25 5.49 -11.61 -9.79
CA ASP A 25 4.67 -10.61 -10.47
C ASP A 25 4.58 -9.31 -9.63
N PRO A 26 5.46 -8.33 -9.88
CA PRO A 26 5.50 -7.09 -9.10
C PRO A 26 4.31 -6.16 -9.38
N THR A 27 3.45 -6.47 -10.35
CA THR A 27 2.22 -5.70 -10.62
C THR A 27 1.11 -6.02 -9.62
N ARG A 28 1.27 -7.11 -8.86
CA ARG A 28 0.31 -7.57 -7.85
C ARG A 28 0.95 -7.60 -6.48
N GLY A 29 0.14 -7.31 -5.46
CA GLY A 29 0.62 -7.27 -4.10
C GLY A 29 -0.47 -6.97 -3.09
N TYR A 30 -0.04 -6.67 -1.88
CA TYR A 30 -0.87 -6.34 -0.74
C TYR A 30 -0.68 -4.88 -0.36
N GLY A 31 -1.79 -4.24 -0.01
CA GLY A 31 -1.81 -2.91 0.60
C GLY A 31 -2.46 -2.93 1.98
N ILE A 32 -2.18 -1.91 2.78
CA ILE A 32 -2.89 -1.60 4.01
C ILE A 32 -3.74 -0.35 3.79
N SER A 33 -4.98 -0.34 4.27
CA SER A 33 -5.87 0.83 4.18
C SER A 33 -5.43 1.92 5.15
N ILE A 34 -5.71 3.18 4.78
CA ILE A 34 -5.39 4.34 5.62
C ILE A 34 -6.09 4.28 6.99
N ASP A 35 -7.32 3.75 7.05
CA ASP A 35 -8.07 3.53 8.30
C ASP A 35 -7.30 2.64 9.27
N LYS A 36 -6.79 1.50 8.78
CA LYS A 36 -6.01 0.56 9.60
C LYS A 36 -4.66 1.14 10.04
N MET A 37 -4.06 2.02 9.23
CA MET A 37 -2.84 2.75 9.60
C MET A 37 -3.10 3.74 10.74
N LEU A 38 -4.25 4.44 10.71
CA LEU A 38 -4.63 5.43 11.71
C LEU A 38 -5.17 4.81 13.00
N SER A 39 -5.77 3.61 12.94
CA SER A 39 -6.28 2.89 14.11
C SER A 39 -5.20 2.48 15.13
N SER A 40 -3.92 2.66 14.81
CA SER A 40 -2.79 2.29 15.68
C SER A 40 -2.12 3.50 16.36
N TYR A 41 -2.76 4.67 16.31
CA TYR A 41 -2.34 5.91 16.98
C TYR A 41 -3.22 6.26 18.18
#